data_AF-A0A2S9JL30-F1
#
_entry.id   AF-A0A2S9JL30-F1
#
_cell.length_a   1.000
_cell.length_b   1.000
_cell.length_c   1.000
_cell.angle_alpha   90.00
_cell.angle_beta   90.00
_cell.angle_gamma   90.00
#
_symmetry.space_group_name_H-M   'P 1'
#
loop_
_entity.id
_entity.type
_entity.pdbx_description
1 polymer ?
#
loop_
_entity_poly.entity_id
_entity_poly.type
_entity_poly.pdbx_seq_one_letter_code
_entity_poly.pdbx_strand_id
1 'polypeptide(L)'
;MYSFKNDYAEGAHPNILQKLLETNLVQQDGYGEDNYSREAKQLLKQKMDNPQAAIYFVSGGTQTNLIVISALLRPHEAVISAKTGHIYANETGAVEAVGHRVITVGAENGKLTPTDIQQVLQEYSLRPHVVKPRMVYISNSTEIGTIYKKSELEQLSAYCRSKDLYLFMDGARLGHALTAKSNDLSLSDITRYTDVFYIGGTKNGALLGEAVVFNNTLLATDFDYMLKQKGALLAKGRLLGIQFLTLFEGDLYFALAKHANEMAIKIADAMEAQGYSFLTAPTTNQIFPILPKRVMEKLAQKYAFYIWKPIDEDRFAVRLITSWATDENKVNEFINSLKE
;
A
#
# COMPACT_ATOMS: atom_id res chain seq x y z
N MET A 1 3.08 -9.89 25.63
CA MET A 1 3.08 -10.52 24.29
C MET A 1 3.52 -9.47 23.28
N TYR A 2 4.61 -9.68 22.54
CA TYR A 2 5.06 -8.74 21.49
C TYR A 2 4.25 -8.99 20.21
N SER A 3 3.95 -7.95 19.43
CA SER A 3 3.02 -8.05 18.29
C SER A 3 3.74 -7.95 16.95
N PHE A 4 3.49 -8.93 16.07
CA PHE A 4 3.82 -8.95 14.65
C PHE A 4 2.55 -8.99 13.78
N LYS A 5 1.41 -8.50 14.29
CA LYS A 5 0.12 -8.58 13.60
C LYS A 5 0.01 -7.62 12.41
N ASN A 6 0.62 -6.45 12.51
CA ASN A 6 0.50 -5.35 11.56
C ASN A 6 1.64 -4.33 11.75
N ASP A 7 1.70 -3.37 10.84
CA ASP A 7 2.68 -2.29 10.73
C ASP A 7 2.10 -0.91 11.05
N TYR A 8 1.05 -0.88 11.86
CA TYR A 8 0.34 0.33 12.30
C TYR A 8 -0.10 0.20 13.77
N ALA A 9 0.65 -0.56 14.56
CA ALA A 9 0.42 -0.73 16.01
C ALA A 9 1.11 0.37 16.82
N GLU A 10 2.26 0.85 16.35
CA GLU A 10 2.95 2.01 16.91
C GLU A 10 2.33 3.32 16.40
N GLY A 11 2.54 4.41 17.13
CA GLY A 11 2.00 5.73 16.80
C GLY A 11 2.65 6.34 15.56
N ALA A 12 3.56 7.29 15.76
CA ALA A 12 4.27 7.96 14.68
C ALA A 12 5.76 8.04 14.98
N HIS A 13 6.57 8.20 13.92
CA HIS A 13 7.99 8.44 14.06
C HIS A 13 8.23 9.70 14.92
N PRO A 14 9.17 9.68 15.89
CA PRO A 14 9.37 10.80 16.82
C PRO A 14 9.56 12.17 16.14
N ASN A 15 10.26 12.22 14.99
CA ASN A 15 10.44 13.47 14.24
C ASN A 15 9.11 14.11 13.82
N ILE A 16 8.09 13.32 13.52
CA ILE A 16 6.76 13.84 13.17
C ILE A 16 6.10 14.44 14.40
N LEU A 17 6.15 13.75 15.55
CA LEU A 17 5.59 14.26 16.81
C LEU A 17 6.27 15.56 17.21
N GLN A 18 7.59 15.62 17.07
CA GLN A 18 8.38 16.82 17.32
C GLN A 18 7.98 17.97 16.39
N LYS A 19 7.86 17.72 15.08
CA LYS A 19 7.41 18.73 14.11
C LYS A 19 6.00 19.24 14.40
N LEU A 20 5.09 18.36 14.84
CA LEU A 20 3.74 18.75 15.27
C LEU A 20 3.77 19.65 16.50
N LEU A 21 4.63 19.36 17.48
CA LEU A 21 4.82 20.20 18.68
C LEU A 21 5.38 21.57 18.31
N GLU A 22 6.45 21.62 17.52
CA GLU A 22 7.10 22.86 17.07
C GLU A 22 6.14 23.81 16.36
N THR A 23 5.27 23.24 15.52
CA THR A 23 4.36 24.02 14.69
C THR A 23 3.01 24.29 15.37
N ASN A 24 2.77 23.79 16.58
CA ASN A 24 1.43 23.71 17.20
C ASN A 24 0.72 25.06 17.34
N LEU A 25 1.47 26.13 17.66
CA LEU A 25 0.92 27.47 17.87
C LEU A 25 0.95 28.36 16.61
N VAL A 26 1.43 27.83 15.49
CA VAL A 26 1.50 28.57 14.22
C VAL A 26 0.16 28.46 13.48
N GLN A 27 -0.49 29.60 13.22
CA GLN A 27 -1.71 29.66 12.42
C GLN A 27 -1.41 29.30 10.96
N GLN A 28 -2.37 28.61 10.31
CA GLN A 28 -2.25 28.11 8.94
C GLN A 28 -3.62 28.13 8.27
N ASP A 29 -3.62 28.20 6.95
CA ASP A 29 -4.83 28.04 6.14
C ASP A 29 -5.41 26.62 6.30
N GLY A 30 -6.71 26.51 6.08
CA GLY A 30 -7.43 25.25 6.20
C GLY A 30 -7.33 24.37 4.95
N TYR A 31 -7.91 23.17 5.05
CA TYR A 31 -8.25 22.31 3.89
C TYR A 31 -7.09 21.94 2.96
N GLY A 32 -5.86 21.89 3.48
CA GLY A 32 -4.66 21.48 2.73
C GLY A 32 -3.99 22.60 1.94
N GLU A 33 -4.43 23.85 2.15
CA GLU A 33 -3.82 25.07 1.62
C GLU A 33 -2.76 25.66 2.55
N ASP A 34 -2.41 24.97 3.63
CA ASP A 34 -1.33 25.39 4.52
C ASP A 34 0.06 25.25 3.89
N ASN A 35 1.05 25.96 4.44
CA ASN A 35 2.41 25.98 3.92
C ASN A 35 3.08 24.59 3.99
N TYR A 36 2.83 23.81 5.04
CA TYR A 36 3.43 22.47 5.19
C TYR A 36 2.90 21.51 4.12
N SER A 37 1.61 21.57 3.82
CA SER A 37 1.02 20.83 2.71
C SER A 37 1.62 21.24 1.36
N ARG A 38 1.82 22.53 1.11
CA ARG A 38 2.45 23.01 -0.14
C ARG A 38 3.91 22.55 -0.27
N GLU A 39 4.69 22.67 0.79
CA GLU A 39 6.09 22.23 0.85
C GLU A 39 6.21 20.72 0.66
N ALA A 40 5.38 19.92 1.35
CA ALA A 40 5.34 18.47 1.17
C ALA A 40 5.03 18.08 -0.28
N LYS A 41 4.06 18.73 -0.91
CA LYS A 41 3.72 18.50 -2.32
C LYS A 41 4.91 18.83 -3.23
N GLN A 42 5.63 19.94 -2.99
CA GLN A 42 6.81 20.30 -3.77
C GLN A 42 7.94 19.27 -3.63
N LEU A 43 8.21 18.82 -2.41
CA LEU A 43 9.24 17.83 -2.13
C LEU A 43 8.93 16.47 -2.77
N LEU A 44 7.66 16.03 -2.70
CA LEU A 44 7.21 14.82 -3.38
C LEU A 44 7.36 14.94 -4.90
N LYS A 45 6.97 16.06 -5.51
CA LYS A 45 7.16 16.31 -6.95
C LYS A 45 8.62 16.18 -7.38
N GLN A 46 9.55 16.69 -6.57
CA GLN A 46 10.99 16.56 -6.81
C GLN A 46 11.45 15.10 -6.71
N LYS A 47 11.06 14.39 -5.64
CA LYS A 47 11.43 12.98 -5.41
C LYS A 47 10.87 12.02 -6.47
N MET A 48 9.74 12.37 -7.09
CA MET A 48 9.10 11.61 -8.16
C MET A 48 9.59 12.00 -9.55
N ASP A 49 10.38 13.06 -9.69
CA ASP A 49 10.72 13.69 -10.98
C ASP A 49 9.47 14.01 -11.82
N ASN A 50 8.44 14.56 -11.17
CA ASN A 50 7.19 14.97 -11.83
C ASN A 50 6.68 16.31 -11.27
N PRO A 51 7.15 17.45 -11.82
CA PRO A 51 6.72 18.77 -11.36
C PRO A 51 5.23 19.04 -11.62
N GLN A 52 4.62 18.33 -12.56
CA GLN A 52 3.22 18.53 -12.97
C GLN A 52 2.23 17.70 -12.15
N ALA A 53 2.67 16.73 -11.35
CA ALA A 53 1.77 15.87 -10.58
C ALA A 53 0.76 16.70 -9.74
N ALA A 54 -0.50 16.26 -9.72
CA ALA A 54 -1.47 16.79 -8.76
C ALA A 54 -1.47 15.88 -7.52
N ILE A 55 -1.25 16.47 -6.34
CA ILE A 55 -1.06 15.73 -5.09
C ILE A 55 -2.10 16.17 -4.07
N TYR A 56 -2.80 15.20 -3.50
CA TYR A 56 -3.81 15.39 -2.47
C TYR A 56 -3.53 14.49 -1.27
N PHE A 57 -3.68 15.03 -0.06
CA PHE A 57 -3.52 14.25 1.15
C PHE A 57 -4.88 13.82 1.70
N VAL A 58 -4.97 12.56 2.10
CA VAL A 58 -6.16 11.94 2.72
C VAL A 58 -5.74 11.14 3.94
N SER A 59 -6.66 10.87 4.86
CA SER A 59 -6.31 10.33 6.19
C SER A 59 -6.04 8.83 6.21
N GLY A 60 -6.51 8.06 5.23
CA GLY A 60 -6.34 6.60 5.22
C GLY A 60 -6.54 5.92 3.86
N GLY A 61 -6.02 4.68 3.76
CA GLY A 61 -5.99 3.90 2.52
C GLY A 61 -7.37 3.57 1.93
N THR A 62 -8.31 3.06 2.71
CA THR A 62 -9.68 2.78 2.22
C THR A 62 -10.36 4.04 1.67
N GLN A 63 -10.20 5.17 2.37
CA GLN A 63 -10.73 6.45 1.89
C GLN A 63 -10.04 6.89 0.59
N THR A 64 -8.73 6.65 0.44
CA THR A 64 -7.98 6.89 -0.79
C THR A 64 -8.55 6.12 -1.97
N ASN A 65 -8.63 4.79 -1.82
CA ASN A 65 -9.06 3.89 -2.88
C ASN A 65 -10.48 4.23 -3.34
N LEU A 66 -11.39 4.40 -2.37
CA LEU A 66 -12.77 4.78 -2.60
C LEU A 66 -12.90 6.06 -3.44
N ILE A 67 -12.18 7.12 -3.06
CA ILE A 67 -12.34 8.44 -3.67
C ILE A 67 -11.72 8.47 -5.07
N VAL A 68 -10.54 7.87 -5.26
CA VAL A 68 -9.91 7.77 -6.59
C VAL A 68 -10.81 7.00 -7.55
N ILE A 69 -11.34 5.86 -7.13
CA ILE A 69 -12.24 5.05 -7.97
C ILE A 69 -13.53 5.83 -8.26
N SER A 70 -14.13 6.47 -7.25
CA SER A 70 -15.35 7.29 -7.43
C SER A 70 -15.15 8.47 -8.37
N ALA A 71 -13.96 9.08 -8.38
CA ALA A 71 -13.67 10.27 -9.19
C ALA A 71 -13.42 9.93 -10.66
N LEU A 72 -12.80 8.77 -10.93
CA LEU A 72 -12.38 8.42 -12.29
C LEU A 72 -13.39 7.56 -13.06
N LEU A 73 -14.25 6.81 -12.37
CA LEU A 73 -15.19 5.90 -13.00
C LEU A 73 -16.57 6.51 -13.22
N ARG A 74 -17.16 6.27 -14.38
CA ARG A 74 -18.58 6.53 -14.63
C ARG A 74 -19.46 5.49 -13.94
N PRO A 75 -20.76 5.77 -13.70
CA PRO A 75 -21.64 4.87 -12.94
C PRO A 75 -21.75 3.43 -13.49
N HIS A 76 -21.52 3.22 -14.78
CA HIS A 76 -21.57 1.90 -15.43
C HIS A 76 -20.18 1.24 -15.57
N GLU A 77 -19.12 1.92 -15.11
CA GLU A 77 -17.74 1.46 -15.21
C GLU A 77 -17.29 0.74 -13.93
N ALA A 78 -16.35 -0.19 -14.10
CA ALA A 78 -15.87 -1.09 -13.08
C ALA A 78 -14.34 -1.11 -12.99
N VAL A 79 -13.83 -1.55 -11.85
CA VAL A 79 -12.40 -1.72 -11.56
C VAL A 79 -12.03 -3.20 -11.54
N ILE A 80 -10.92 -3.56 -12.18
CA ILE A 80 -10.34 -4.91 -12.16
C ILE A 80 -9.33 -4.97 -11.03
N SER A 81 -9.36 -6.02 -10.21
CA SER A 81 -8.44 -6.24 -9.10
C SER A 81 -8.07 -7.71 -8.97
N ALA A 82 -6.92 -8.00 -8.35
CA ALA A 82 -6.66 -9.35 -7.87
C ALA A 82 -7.68 -9.72 -6.78
N LYS A 83 -8.01 -11.01 -6.63
CA LYS A 83 -8.84 -11.50 -5.50
C LYS A 83 -8.23 -11.20 -4.12
N THR A 84 -6.92 -10.97 -4.06
CA THR A 84 -6.23 -10.53 -2.83
C THR A 84 -6.29 -9.03 -2.60
N GLY A 85 -6.66 -8.26 -3.64
CA GLY A 85 -6.64 -6.80 -3.63
C GLY A 85 -7.46 -6.22 -2.49
N HIS A 86 -6.90 -5.20 -1.82
CA HIS A 86 -7.51 -4.61 -0.62
C HIS A 86 -8.95 -4.14 -0.86
N ILE A 87 -9.20 -3.49 -2.00
CA ILE A 87 -10.53 -2.96 -2.40
C ILE A 87 -11.63 -4.03 -2.52
N TYR A 88 -11.25 -5.29 -2.74
CA TYR A 88 -12.18 -6.41 -2.76
C TYR A 88 -12.30 -7.07 -1.38
N ALA A 89 -11.15 -7.34 -0.74
CA ALA A 89 -11.10 -8.24 0.42
C ALA A 89 -11.32 -7.53 1.77
N ASN A 90 -10.85 -6.29 1.94
CA ASN A 90 -10.65 -5.68 3.27
C ASN A 90 -11.15 -4.22 3.35
N GLU A 91 -12.18 -3.87 2.59
CA GLU A 91 -12.77 -2.52 2.62
C GLU A 91 -14.28 -2.52 2.88
N THR A 92 -14.85 -3.67 3.28
CA THR A 92 -16.28 -3.79 3.62
C THR A 92 -17.19 -3.26 2.51
N GLY A 93 -16.83 -3.55 1.25
CA GLY A 93 -17.59 -3.14 0.08
C GLY A 93 -17.60 -1.62 -0.15
N ALA A 94 -16.54 -0.89 0.23
CA ALA A 94 -16.49 0.56 0.06
C ALA A 94 -16.69 0.98 -1.40
N VAL A 95 -16.04 0.30 -2.35
CA VAL A 95 -16.16 0.57 -3.79
C VAL A 95 -17.58 0.32 -4.30
N GLU A 96 -18.20 -0.77 -3.84
CA GLU A 96 -19.59 -1.10 -4.16
C GLU A 96 -20.57 -0.10 -3.55
N ALA A 97 -20.28 0.42 -2.36
CA ALA A 97 -21.12 1.41 -1.67
C ALA A 97 -21.21 2.75 -2.43
N VAL A 98 -20.26 3.04 -3.33
CA VAL A 98 -20.30 4.20 -4.23
C VAL A 98 -20.77 3.87 -5.64
N GLY A 99 -21.24 2.64 -5.87
CA GLY A 99 -21.92 2.23 -7.09
C GLY A 99 -21.04 1.58 -8.15
N HIS A 100 -19.76 1.29 -7.85
CA HIS A 100 -18.87 0.63 -8.79
C HIS A 100 -18.65 -0.84 -8.44
N ARG A 101 -18.57 -1.69 -9.47
CA ARG A 101 -18.27 -3.11 -9.30
C ARG A 101 -16.75 -3.32 -9.25
N VAL A 102 -16.30 -4.18 -8.34
CA VAL A 102 -14.95 -4.77 -8.39
C VAL A 102 -15.01 -6.12 -9.13
N ILE A 103 -14.31 -6.23 -10.25
CA ILE A 103 -14.16 -7.47 -11.02
C ILE A 103 -12.86 -8.12 -10.56
N THR A 104 -12.93 -9.35 -10.04
CA THR A 104 -11.76 -10.00 -9.45
C THR A 104 -11.16 -11.08 -10.33
N VAL A 105 -9.83 -11.17 -10.32
CA VAL A 105 -9.07 -12.23 -10.98
C VAL A 105 -8.29 -13.05 -9.95
N GLY A 106 -8.25 -14.37 -10.15
CA GLY A 106 -7.36 -15.25 -9.39
C GLY A 106 -5.90 -15.06 -9.82
N ALA A 107 -5.28 -13.97 -9.38
CA ALA A 107 -3.93 -13.58 -9.77
C ALA A 107 -2.87 -14.39 -9.01
N GLU A 108 -1.96 -15.03 -9.74
CA GLU A 108 -0.80 -15.69 -9.15
C GLU A 108 0.07 -14.67 -8.41
N ASN A 109 0.56 -15.01 -7.22
CA ASN A 109 1.38 -14.13 -6.40
C ASN A 109 0.73 -12.77 -6.07
N GLY A 110 -0.59 -12.64 -6.21
CA GLY A 110 -1.30 -11.38 -6.01
C GLY A 110 -1.03 -10.32 -7.10
N LYS A 111 -0.47 -10.73 -8.24
CA LYS A 111 -0.07 -9.82 -9.32
C LYS A 111 -0.89 -10.01 -10.59
N LEU A 112 -1.57 -8.96 -11.03
CA LEU A 112 -2.28 -8.97 -12.31
C LEU A 112 -1.29 -8.94 -13.47
N THR A 113 -1.65 -9.60 -14.56
CA THR A 113 -0.92 -9.61 -15.83
C THR A 113 -1.79 -9.03 -16.96
N PRO A 114 -1.19 -8.63 -18.10
CA PRO A 114 -1.96 -8.27 -19.29
C PRO A 114 -2.96 -9.35 -19.74
N THR A 115 -2.58 -10.63 -19.62
CA THR A 115 -3.43 -11.77 -19.96
C THR A 115 -4.67 -11.85 -19.06
N ASP A 116 -4.50 -11.63 -17.75
CA ASP A 116 -5.62 -11.56 -16.80
C ASP A 116 -6.63 -10.49 -17.19
N ILE A 117 -6.13 -9.29 -17.53
CA ILE A 117 -6.97 -8.17 -17.93
C ILE A 117 -7.65 -8.46 -19.27
N GLN A 118 -6.94 -9.08 -20.23
CA GLN A 118 -7.50 -9.49 -21.52
C GLN A 118 -8.70 -10.43 -21.36
N GLN A 119 -8.58 -11.43 -20.49
CA GLN A 119 -9.66 -12.37 -20.23
C GLN A 119 -10.89 -11.67 -19.66
N VAL A 120 -10.70 -10.74 -18.71
CA VAL A 120 -11.80 -9.94 -18.16
C VAL A 120 -12.47 -9.10 -19.26
N LEU A 121 -11.69 -8.42 -20.12
CA LEU A 121 -12.28 -7.63 -21.20
C LEU A 121 -13.11 -8.48 -22.19
N GLN A 122 -12.71 -9.74 -22.42
CA GLN A 122 -13.47 -10.67 -23.24
C GLN A 122 -14.77 -11.12 -22.57
N GLU A 123 -14.71 -11.46 -21.28
CA GLU A 123 -15.89 -11.85 -20.48
C GLU A 123 -16.92 -10.71 -20.40
N TYR A 124 -16.47 -9.47 -20.29
CA TYR A 124 -17.32 -8.28 -20.17
C TYR A 124 -17.52 -7.54 -21.51
N SER A 125 -17.56 -8.28 -22.63
CA SER A 125 -17.68 -7.70 -23.98
C SER A 125 -19.12 -7.43 -24.45
N LEU A 126 -20.14 -7.98 -23.76
CA LEU A 126 -21.55 -7.88 -24.16
C LEU A 126 -22.14 -6.50 -23.85
N ARG A 127 -21.80 -5.50 -24.66
CA ARG A 127 -22.31 -4.13 -24.55
C ARG A 127 -23.79 -4.05 -24.98
N PRO A 128 -24.65 -3.26 -24.30
CA PRO A 128 -24.43 -2.51 -23.06
C PRO A 128 -24.89 -3.27 -21.80
N HIS A 129 -24.99 -4.60 -21.85
CA HIS A 129 -25.65 -5.42 -20.83
C HIS A 129 -24.77 -5.75 -19.61
N VAL A 130 -23.45 -5.62 -19.75
CA VAL A 130 -22.47 -5.85 -18.67
C VAL A 130 -21.78 -4.55 -18.27
N VAL A 131 -21.23 -4.51 -17.06
CA VAL A 131 -20.38 -3.38 -16.62
C VAL A 131 -19.19 -3.22 -17.57
N LYS A 132 -18.74 -1.98 -17.75
CA LYS A 132 -17.60 -1.67 -18.60
C LYS A 132 -16.32 -1.58 -17.76
N PRO A 133 -15.36 -2.53 -17.84
CA PRO A 133 -14.08 -2.35 -17.16
C PRO A 133 -13.39 -1.08 -17.68
N ARG A 134 -12.94 -0.21 -16.79
CA ARG A 134 -12.25 1.05 -17.16
C ARG A 134 -11.02 1.36 -16.32
N MET A 135 -10.80 0.64 -15.22
CA MET A 135 -9.63 0.78 -14.35
C MET A 135 -9.07 -0.58 -13.99
N VAL A 136 -7.75 -0.65 -13.86
CA VAL A 136 -6.99 -1.76 -13.27
C VAL A 136 -6.38 -1.25 -11.98
N TYR A 137 -6.66 -1.94 -10.88
CA TYR A 137 -6.12 -1.70 -9.56
C TYR A 137 -5.03 -2.74 -9.26
N ILE A 138 -3.85 -2.27 -8.86
CA ILE A 138 -2.74 -3.10 -8.38
C ILE A 138 -2.23 -2.56 -7.05
N SER A 139 -1.59 -3.40 -6.23
CA SER A 139 -0.97 -2.98 -4.97
C SER A 139 0.54 -3.23 -5.03
N ASN A 140 1.36 -2.28 -4.56
CA ASN A 140 2.80 -2.48 -4.44
C ASN A 140 3.33 -1.97 -3.08
N SER A 141 3.77 -2.84 -2.16
CA SER A 141 3.74 -4.31 -2.26
C SER A 141 2.31 -4.87 -2.23
N THR A 142 2.12 -6.10 -2.71
CA THR A 142 0.82 -6.77 -2.69
C THR A 142 0.40 -7.12 -1.26
N GLU A 143 -0.86 -7.52 -1.09
CA GLU A 143 -1.41 -7.96 0.19
C GLU A 143 -0.75 -9.24 0.73
N ILE A 144 0.01 -9.95 -0.10
CA ILE A 144 0.78 -11.15 0.25
C ILE A 144 2.30 -10.94 0.16
N GLY A 145 2.74 -9.67 0.19
CA GLY A 145 4.13 -9.27 0.40
C GLY A 145 5.03 -9.32 -0.84
N THR A 146 4.50 -9.73 -2.00
CA THR A 146 5.22 -9.73 -3.28
C THR A 146 5.29 -8.31 -3.86
N ILE A 147 6.19 -8.11 -4.82
CA ILE A 147 6.37 -6.81 -5.49
C ILE A 147 6.28 -6.97 -7.01
N TYR A 148 5.84 -5.92 -7.68
CA TYR A 148 5.96 -5.81 -9.13
C TYR A 148 7.38 -5.42 -9.51
N LYS A 149 7.93 -6.07 -10.53
CA LYS A 149 9.16 -5.63 -11.21
C LYS A 149 8.87 -4.53 -12.21
N LYS A 150 9.90 -3.78 -12.57
CA LYS A 150 9.80 -2.73 -13.60
C LYS A 150 9.24 -3.26 -14.92
N SER A 151 9.75 -4.40 -15.39
CA SER A 151 9.26 -5.02 -16.64
C SER A 151 7.79 -5.44 -16.57
N GLU A 152 7.30 -5.85 -15.40
CA GLU A 152 5.89 -6.22 -15.19
C GLU A 152 4.99 -4.98 -15.21
N LEU A 153 5.41 -3.92 -14.52
CA LEU A 153 4.67 -2.65 -14.48
C LEU A 153 4.64 -1.96 -15.85
N GLU A 154 5.74 -2.00 -16.61
CA GLU A 154 5.82 -1.50 -17.98
C GLU A 154 4.83 -2.20 -18.91
N GLN A 155 4.78 -3.53 -18.86
CA GLN A 155 3.85 -4.33 -19.66
C GLN A 155 2.40 -4.04 -19.31
N LEU A 156 2.07 -3.96 -18.02
CA LEU A 156 0.74 -3.58 -17.56
C LEU A 156 0.35 -2.18 -18.04
N SER A 157 1.23 -1.20 -17.87
CA SER A 157 1.00 0.18 -18.29
C SER A 157 0.73 0.28 -19.80
N ALA A 158 1.59 -0.36 -20.61
CA ALA A 158 1.43 -0.38 -22.06
C ALA A 158 0.12 -1.05 -22.48
N TYR A 159 -0.24 -2.17 -21.84
CA TYR A 159 -1.49 -2.86 -22.12
C TYR A 159 -2.71 -2.02 -21.74
N CYS A 160 -2.74 -1.43 -20.55
CA CYS A 160 -3.82 -0.55 -20.09
C CYS A 160 -4.04 0.62 -21.06
N ARG A 161 -2.96 1.30 -21.47
CA ARG A 161 -3.04 2.39 -22.47
C ARG A 161 -3.63 1.90 -23.80
N SER A 162 -3.22 0.72 -24.28
CA SER A 162 -3.74 0.15 -25.54
C SER A 162 -5.24 -0.19 -25.49
N LYS A 163 -5.83 -0.28 -24.30
CA LYS A 163 -7.23 -0.65 -24.06
C LYS A 163 -8.07 0.48 -23.46
N ASP A 164 -7.53 1.70 -23.40
CA ASP A 164 -8.18 2.83 -22.73
C ASP A 164 -8.58 2.46 -21.28
N LEU A 165 -7.67 1.86 -20.52
CA LEU A 165 -7.84 1.56 -19.10
C LEU A 165 -6.94 2.46 -18.26
N TYR A 166 -7.46 2.94 -17.12
CA TYR A 166 -6.63 3.58 -16.11
C TYR A 166 -5.85 2.53 -15.31
N LEU A 167 -4.59 2.81 -15.00
CA LEU A 167 -3.79 2.01 -14.07
C LEU A 167 -3.63 2.76 -12.75
N PHE A 168 -4.28 2.25 -11.70
CA PHE A 168 -4.22 2.75 -10.34
C PHE A 168 -3.38 1.83 -9.46
N MET A 169 -2.33 2.38 -8.82
CA MET A 169 -1.51 1.64 -7.85
C MET A 169 -1.81 2.07 -6.41
N ASP A 170 -2.27 1.12 -5.61
CA ASP A 170 -2.27 1.21 -4.16
C ASP A 170 -0.84 1.07 -3.63
N GLY A 171 -0.38 2.12 -2.96
CA GLY A 171 0.96 2.17 -2.36
C GLY A 171 0.93 2.24 -0.84
N ALA A 172 -0.03 1.57 -0.19
CA ALA A 172 -0.05 1.44 1.28
C ALA A 172 1.30 1.01 1.86
N ARG A 173 2.08 0.23 1.10
CA ARG A 173 3.41 -0.25 1.46
C ARG A 173 4.44 0.06 0.37
N LEU A 174 4.31 1.21 -0.30
CA LEU A 174 5.18 1.58 -1.41
C LEU A 174 6.66 1.66 -1.00
N GLY A 175 6.95 2.26 0.15
CA GLY A 175 8.30 2.29 0.72
C GLY A 175 8.90 0.89 0.85
N HIS A 176 8.13 -0.06 1.41
CA HIS A 176 8.59 -1.44 1.60
C HIS A 176 8.85 -2.15 0.27
N ALA A 177 8.04 -1.91 -0.76
CA ALA A 177 8.31 -2.44 -2.09
C ALA A 177 9.60 -1.84 -2.69
N LEU A 178 9.76 -0.52 -2.60
CA LEU A 178 10.89 0.19 -3.20
C LEU A 178 12.24 -0.10 -2.53
N THR A 179 12.22 -0.52 -1.26
CA THR A 179 13.44 -0.88 -0.51
C THR A 179 13.64 -2.38 -0.37
N ALA A 180 12.79 -3.20 -0.99
CA ALA A 180 12.99 -4.64 -1.05
C ALA A 180 14.28 -4.97 -1.82
N LYS A 181 15.05 -5.96 -1.36
CA LYS A 181 16.36 -6.31 -1.96
C LYS A 181 16.27 -6.63 -3.46
N SER A 182 15.14 -7.18 -3.90
CA SER A 182 14.94 -7.56 -5.30
C SER A 182 14.35 -6.44 -6.17
N ASN A 183 13.99 -5.29 -5.60
CA ASN A 183 13.33 -4.20 -6.32
C ASN A 183 14.23 -3.58 -7.40
N ASP A 184 13.62 -3.23 -8.53
CA ASP A 184 14.22 -2.52 -9.67
C ASP A 184 13.40 -1.29 -10.11
N LEU A 185 12.40 -0.89 -9.32
CA LEU A 185 11.59 0.31 -9.54
C LEU A 185 12.10 1.50 -8.72
N SER A 186 11.98 2.69 -9.29
CA SER A 186 12.05 3.98 -8.58
C SER A 186 10.67 4.63 -8.44
N LEU A 187 10.55 5.69 -7.62
CA LEU A 187 9.34 6.53 -7.61
C LEU A 187 9.05 7.17 -8.97
N SER A 188 10.08 7.53 -9.72
CA SER A 188 9.95 8.06 -11.08
C SER A 188 9.41 7.01 -12.06
N ASP A 189 9.80 5.74 -11.93
CA ASP A 189 9.23 4.65 -12.73
C ASP A 189 7.74 4.47 -12.42
N ILE A 190 7.34 4.50 -11.15
CA ILE A 190 5.92 4.41 -10.76
C ILE A 190 5.14 5.56 -11.40
N THR A 191 5.65 6.77 -11.30
CA THR A 191 5.06 7.98 -11.91
C THR A 191 4.92 7.84 -13.43
N ARG A 192 5.91 7.25 -14.10
CA ARG A 192 5.91 7.06 -15.55
C ARG A 192 4.88 6.03 -16.02
N TYR A 193 4.62 5.02 -15.20
CA TYR A 193 3.87 3.84 -15.61
C TYR A 193 2.45 3.74 -15.02
N THR A 194 2.06 4.59 -14.07
CA THR A 194 0.69 4.64 -13.55
C THR A 194 -0.03 5.92 -13.96
N ASP A 195 -1.37 5.90 -14.00
CA ASP A 195 -2.17 7.12 -14.17
C ASP A 195 -2.35 7.84 -12.83
N VAL A 196 -2.58 7.04 -11.79
CA VAL A 196 -2.72 7.47 -10.39
C VAL A 196 -2.07 6.43 -9.49
N PHE A 197 -1.48 6.88 -8.40
CA PHE A 197 -1.06 6.01 -7.30
C PHE A 197 -1.19 6.77 -5.99
N TYR A 198 -0.95 6.11 -4.86
CA TYR A 198 -0.73 6.84 -3.62
C TYR A 198 0.51 6.36 -2.88
N ILE A 199 1.13 7.26 -2.14
CA ILE A 199 2.24 6.96 -1.23
C ILE A 199 1.65 6.77 0.16
N GLY A 200 1.78 5.55 0.68
CA GLY A 200 1.28 5.23 2.01
C GLY A 200 2.19 5.73 3.11
N GLY A 201 1.68 6.58 3.99
CA GLY A 201 2.42 7.13 5.14
C GLY A 201 2.13 6.37 6.43
N THR A 202 0.86 6.03 6.68
CA THR A 202 0.38 5.43 7.93
C THR A 202 1.15 4.17 8.32
N LYS A 203 1.46 3.30 7.35
CA LYS A 203 2.18 2.04 7.59
C LYS A 203 3.71 2.19 7.61
N ASN A 204 4.22 3.41 7.49
CA ASN A 204 5.65 3.69 7.36
C ASN A 204 6.06 4.96 8.13
N GLY A 205 5.57 5.08 9.36
CA GLY A 205 6.00 6.09 10.32
C GLY A 205 5.07 7.28 10.48
N ALA A 206 4.14 7.56 9.55
CA ALA A 206 3.16 8.62 9.75
C ALA A 206 2.16 8.27 10.86
N LEU A 207 1.68 9.29 11.58
CA LEU A 207 0.56 9.12 12.51
C LEU A 207 -0.72 8.70 11.77
N LEU A 208 -0.92 9.30 10.59
CA LEU A 208 -1.96 9.02 9.63
C LEU A 208 -1.55 9.67 8.31
N GLY A 209 -2.08 9.18 7.20
CA GLY A 209 -2.11 9.94 5.96
C GLY A 209 -1.53 9.19 4.78
N GLU A 210 -2.15 9.42 3.63
CA GLU A 210 -1.79 8.90 2.33
C GLU A 210 -1.70 10.08 1.33
N ALA A 211 -0.70 10.05 0.44
CA ALA A 211 -0.53 11.07 -0.58
C ALA A 211 -0.97 10.53 -1.94
N VAL A 212 -2.16 10.91 -2.40
CA VAL A 212 -2.69 10.57 -3.72
C VAL A 212 -1.99 11.40 -4.77
N VAL A 213 -1.44 10.75 -5.78
CA VAL A 213 -0.66 11.36 -6.86
C VAL A 213 -1.33 11.02 -8.19
N PHE A 214 -1.84 12.05 -8.86
CA PHE A 214 -2.28 11.96 -10.25
C PHE A 214 -1.12 12.39 -11.15
N ASN A 215 -0.62 11.47 -11.98
CA ASN A 215 0.51 11.75 -12.88
C ASN A 215 0.09 12.62 -14.07
N ASN A 216 -1.19 12.58 -14.43
CA ASN A 216 -1.84 13.47 -15.39
C ASN A 216 -2.84 14.37 -14.65
N THR A 217 -2.63 15.68 -14.66
CA THR A 217 -3.48 16.66 -13.96
C THR A 217 -4.92 16.68 -14.48
N LEU A 218 -5.16 16.28 -15.73
CA LEU A 218 -6.51 16.17 -16.29
C LEU A 218 -7.35 15.08 -15.60
N LEU A 219 -6.71 14.10 -14.96
CA LEU A 219 -7.41 13.08 -14.17
C LEU A 219 -7.80 13.57 -12.77
N ALA A 220 -7.24 14.71 -12.34
CA ALA A 220 -7.50 15.31 -11.05
C ALA A 220 -8.54 16.46 -11.12
N THR A 221 -9.15 16.69 -12.28
CA THR A 221 -10.19 17.73 -12.44
C THR A 221 -11.29 17.52 -11.41
N ASP A 222 -11.59 18.57 -10.64
CA ASP A 222 -12.59 18.60 -9.56
C ASP A 222 -12.42 17.53 -8.47
N PHE A 223 -11.21 16.98 -8.31
CA PHE A 223 -10.94 15.97 -7.29
C PHE A 223 -11.10 16.51 -5.86
N ASP A 224 -10.88 17.80 -5.64
CA ASP A 224 -11.11 18.50 -4.38
C ASP A 224 -12.60 18.52 -3.97
N TYR A 225 -13.52 18.65 -4.92
CA TYR A 225 -14.95 18.47 -4.67
C TYR A 225 -15.26 17.04 -4.20
N MET A 226 -14.63 16.03 -4.80
CA MET A 226 -14.78 14.64 -4.39
C MET A 226 -14.25 14.40 -2.97
N LEU A 227 -13.09 14.96 -2.63
CA LEU A 227 -12.55 14.94 -1.27
C LEU A 227 -13.51 15.56 -0.26
N LYS A 228 -14.08 16.73 -0.59
CA LYS A 228 -15.02 17.41 0.30
C LYS A 228 -16.32 16.61 0.47
N GLN A 229 -16.90 16.13 -0.63
CA GLN A 229 -18.15 15.38 -0.62
C GLN A 229 -18.04 14.08 0.17
N LYS A 230 -16.89 13.38 0.08
CA LYS A 230 -16.66 12.10 0.76
C LYS A 230 -16.07 12.25 2.16
N GLY A 231 -16.06 13.46 2.71
CA GLY A 231 -15.60 13.73 4.09
C GLY A 231 -14.10 13.52 4.31
N ALA A 232 -13.29 13.60 3.25
CA ALA A 232 -11.83 13.41 3.31
C ALA A 232 -11.04 14.71 3.43
N LEU A 233 -11.66 15.85 3.11
CA LEU A 233 -11.00 17.15 3.16
C LEU A 233 -10.94 17.70 4.60
N LEU A 234 -9.87 17.36 5.33
CA LEU A 234 -9.67 17.78 6.71
C LEU A 234 -9.51 19.31 6.82
N ALA A 235 -10.24 19.92 7.76
CA ALA A 235 -10.13 21.35 8.03
C ALA A 235 -8.69 21.75 8.43
N LYS A 236 -8.03 20.95 9.27
CA LYS A 236 -6.62 21.12 9.65
C LYS A 236 -5.70 20.30 8.74
N GLY A 237 -5.68 20.61 7.44
CA GLY A 237 -4.90 19.89 6.42
C GLY A 237 -3.42 19.72 6.75
N ARG A 238 -2.83 20.70 7.45
CA ARG A 238 -1.45 20.64 7.97
C ARG A 238 -1.09 19.35 8.71
N LEU A 239 -2.08 18.71 9.36
CA LEU A 239 -1.85 17.46 10.08
C LEU A 239 -1.40 16.33 9.14
N LEU A 240 -1.83 16.35 7.88
CA LEU A 240 -1.40 15.42 6.84
C LEU A 240 -0.14 15.93 6.13
N GLY A 241 -0.09 17.23 5.80
CA GLY A 241 1.06 17.86 5.14
C GLY A 241 2.36 17.65 5.90
N ILE A 242 2.36 17.85 7.22
CA ILE A 242 3.53 17.66 8.09
C ILE A 242 4.07 16.22 8.04
N GLN A 243 3.20 15.22 7.87
CA GLN A 243 3.61 13.81 7.82
C GLN A 243 4.56 13.58 6.64
N PHE A 244 4.12 13.99 5.46
CA PHE A 244 4.87 13.81 4.23
C PHE A 244 6.05 14.77 4.12
N LEU A 245 5.93 15.99 4.65
CA LEU A 245 7.06 16.91 4.77
C LEU A 245 8.19 16.24 5.56
N THR A 246 7.91 15.78 6.78
CA THR A 246 8.91 15.16 7.65
C THR A 246 9.41 13.82 7.13
N LEU A 247 8.54 12.98 6.56
CA LEU A 247 8.94 11.68 6.01
C LEU A 247 9.88 11.80 4.81
N PHE A 248 9.73 12.86 4.00
CA PHE A 248 10.56 13.08 2.82
C PHE A 248 11.69 14.10 3.02
N GLU A 249 11.78 14.73 4.19
CA GLU A 249 12.99 15.43 4.63
C GLU A 249 14.15 14.41 4.71
N GLY A 250 15.18 14.61 3.88
CA GLY A 250 16.26 13.63 3.70
C GLY A 250 15.76 12.36 2.99
N ASP A 251 16.00 11.20 3.60
CA ASP A 251 15.58 9.87 3.11
C ASP A 251 14.84 9.05 4.18
N LEU A 252 14.21 9.71 5.15
CA LEU A 252 13.57 9.05 6.30
C LEU A 252 12.56 7.98 5.88
N TYR A 253 11.64 8.29 4.96
CA TYR A 253 10.63 7.35 4.44
C TYR A 253 11.25 6.02 3.98
N PHE A 254 12.34 6.08 3.22
CA PHE A 254 13.01 4.89 2.71
C PHE A 254 13.81 4.17 3.78
N ALA A 255 14.47 4.90 4.70
CA ALA A 255 15.18 4.30 5.82
C ALA A 255 14.24 3.47 6.72
N LEU A 256 13.06 4.00 7.03
CA LEU A 256 12.04 3.32 7.84
C LEU A 256 11.54 2.04 7.18
N ALA A 257 11.21 2.11 5.88
CA ALA A 257 10.75 0.96 5.14
C ALA A 257 11.83 -0.12 4.99
N LYS A 258 13.08 0.30 4.78
CA LYS A 258 14.24 -0.59 4.69
C LYS A 258 14.45 -1.34 6.02
N HIS A 259 14.40 -0.64 7.15
CA HIS A 259 14.48 -1.25 8.48
C HIS A 259 13.40 -2.33 8.67
N ALA A 260 12.15 -2.01 8.34
CA ALA A 260 11.05 -2.97 8.44
C ALA A 260 11.32 -4.24 7.60
N ASN A 261 11.75 -4.07 6.34
CA ASN A 261 12.13 -5.19 5.48
C ASN A 261 13.29 -6.01 6.07
N GLU A 262 14.34 -5.37 6.55
CA GLU A 262 15.50 -6.05 7.15
C GLU A 262 15.10 -6.90 8.36
N MET A 263 14.20 -6.40 9.21
CA MET A 263 13.67 -7.17 10.34
C MET A 263 12.87 -8.39 9.89
N ALA A 264 12.04 -8.26 8.85
CA ALA A 264 11.28 -9.40 8.32
C ALA A 264 12.19 -10.44 7.67
N ILE A 265 13.15 -10.01 6.86
CA ILE A 265 14.11 -10.92 6.20
C ILE A 265 14.96 -11.64 7.25
N LYS A 266 15.37 -10.96 8.33
CA LYS A 266 16.09 -11.61 9.44
C LYS A 266 15.29 -12.74 10.10
N ILE A 267 13.97 -12.56 10.27
CA ILE A 267 13.08 -13.63 10.74
C ILE A 267 12.99 -14.74 9.70
N ALA A 268 12.82 -14.37 8.42
CA ALA A 268 12.65 -15.32 7.34
C ALA A 268 13.88 -16.23 7.17
N ASP A 269 15.08 -15.66 7.11
CA ASP A 269 16.35 -16.39 6.99
C ASP A 269 16.52 -17.39 8.14
N ALA A 270 16.15 -16.99 9.37
CA ALA A 270 16.23 -17.88 10.54
C ALA A 270 15.21 -19.02 10.49
N MET A 271 14.02 -18.79 9.93
CA MET A 271 13.01 -19.83 9.72
C MET A 271 13.40 -20.79 8.59
N GLU A 272 13.94 -20.28 7.48
CA GLU A 272 14.46 -21.10 6.37
C GLU A 272 15.61 -21.99 6.85
N ALA A 273 16.52 -21.46 7.68
CA ALA A 273 17.60 -22.23 8.29
C ALA A 273 17.12 -23.37 9.19
N GLN A 274 15.86 -23.32 9.67
CA GLN A 274 15.21 -24.40 10.42
C GLN A 274 14.33 -25.30 9.54
N GLY A 275 14.31 -25.07 8.22
CA GLY A 275 13.57 -25.87 7.26
C GLY A 275 12.10 -25.51 7.10
N TYR A 276 11.65 -24.35 7.62
CA TYR A 276 10.29 -23.87 7.37
C TYR A 276 10.18 -23.26 5.97
N SER A 277 9.12 -23.61 5.25
CA SER A 277 8.76 -23.05 3.95
C SER A 277 7.83 -21.84 4.09
N PHE A 278 7.61 -21.10 3.01
CA PHE A 278 6.73 -19.94 2.99
C PHE A 278 5.61 -20.07 1.95
N LEU A 279 4.46 -19.46 2.22
CA LEU A 279 3.35 -19.37 1.27
C LEU A 279 3.70 -18.51 0.05
N THR A 280 4.49 -17.46 0.27
CA THR A 280 5.07 -16.58 -0.76
C THR A 280 6.52 -16.30 -0.40
N ALA A 281 7.37 -16.08 -1.40
CA ALA A 281 8.78 -15.77 -1.18
C ALA A 281 8.92 -14.52 -0.27
N PRO A 282 9.68 -14.60 0.84
CA PRO A 282 9.94 -13.45 1.71
C PRO A 282 10.60 -12.30 0.94
N THR A 283 9.86 -11.21 0.73
CA THR A 283 10.31 -10.11 -0.14
C THR A 283 10.29 -8.75 0.55
N THR A 284 9.31 -8.52 1.43
CA THR A 284 9.06 -7.23 2.10
C THR A 284 8.87 -7.45 3.60
N ASN A 285 8.37 -6.42 4.30
CA ASN A 285 8.03 -6.44 5.73
C ASN A 285 6.90 -7.43 6.09
N GLN A 286 6.24 -8.02 5.11
CA GLN A 286 5.22 -9.05 5.30
C GLN A 286 5.76 -10.41 4.85
N ILE A 287 5.81 -11.38 5.76
CA ILE A 287 6.23 -12.75 5.48
C ILE A 287 5.17 -13.76 5.93
N PHE A 288 5.11 -14.87 5.21
CA PHE A 288 4.06 -15.88 5.37
C PHE A 288 4.62 -17.29 5.63
N PRO A 289 5.35 -17.51 6.74
CA PRO A 289 5.88 -18.83 7.07
C PRO A 289 4.77 -19.87 7.25
N ILE A 290 5.07 -21.09 6.83
CA ILE A 290 4.23 -22.27 7.02
C ILE A 290 4.79 -23.04 8.22
N LEU A 291 4.02 -23.06 9.31
CA LEU A 291 4.44 -23.62 10.58
C LEU A 291 3.58 -24.83 10.95
N PRO A 292 4.17 -25.89 11.54
CA PRO A 292 3.40 -26.92 12.23
C PRO A 292 2.58 -26.34 13.37
N LYS A 293 1.38 -26.89 13.61
CA LYS A 293 0.44 -26.45 14.64
C LYS A 293 1.10 -26.28 16.00
N ARG A 294 1.91 -27.26 16.41
CA ARG A 294 2.65 -27.24 17.69
C ARG A 294 3.59 -26.04 17.79
N VAL A 295 4.32 -25.72 16.72
CA VAL A 295 5.27 -24.59 16.69
C VAL A 295 4.50 -23.28 16.74
N MET A 296 3.45 -23.16 15.91
CA MET A 296 2.56 -22.00 15.91
C MET A 296 1.96 -21.75 17.30
N GLU A 297 1.37 -22.77 17.94
CA GLU A 297 0.77 -22.64 19.27
C GLU A 297 1.78 -22.25 20.34
N LYS A 298 3.01 -22.77 20.28
CA LYS A 298 4.10 -22.37 21.18
C LYS A 298 4.47 -20.90 20.98
N LEU A 299 4.65 -20.45 19.75
CA LEU A 299 4.96 -19.05 19.45
C LEU A 299 3.82 -18.12 19.88
N ALA A 300 2.56 -18.55 19.70
CA ALA A 300 1.37 -17.78 20.07
C ALA A 300 1.26 -17.48 21.58
N GLN A 301 2.00 -18.20 22.44
CA GLN A 301 2.07 -17.89 23.88
C GLN A 301 2.87 -16.63 24.17
N LYS A 302 3.87 -16.30 23.33
CA LYS A 302 4.79 -15.16 23.51
C LYS A 302 4.54 -14.02 22.53
N TYR A 303 4.05 -14.33 21.33
CA TYR A 303 3.92 -13.41 20.21
C TYR A 303 2.51 -13.38 19.61
N ALA A 304 2.06 -12.19 19.23
CA ALA A 304 0.80 -12.00 18.53
C ALA A 304 1.04 -11.94 17.03
N PHE A 305 0.33 -12.77 16.26
CA PHE A 305 0.36 -12.77 14.80
C PHE A 305 -1.00 -13.22 14.25
N TYR A 306 -1.16 -13.22 12.92
CA TYR A 306 -2.40 -13.63 12.27
C TYR A 306 -2.23 -15.01 11.64
N ILE A 307 -3.14 -15.94 11.93
CA ILE A 307 -3.22 -17.22 11.21
C ILE A 307 -3.89 -16.92 9.87
N TRP A 308 -3.12 -16.94 8.79
CA TRP A 308 -3.59 -16.53 7.46
C TRP A 308 -4.54 -17.55 6.85
N LYS A 309 -4.12 -18.82 6.81
CA LYS A 309 -4.95 -19.95 6.40
C LYS A 309 -4.34 -21.29 6.84
N PRO A 310 -5.15 -22.34 7.03
CA PRO A 310 -4.63 -23.70 7.04
C PRO A 310 -3.99 -24.05 5.68
N ILE A 311 -2.89 -24.79 5.72
CA ILE A 311 -2.28 -25.41 4.54
C ILE A 311 -2.76 -26.86 4.42
N ASP A 312 -2.81 -27.55 5.54
CA ASP A 312 -3.38 -28.89 5.73
C ASP A 312 -3.85 -29.05 7.20
N GLU A 313 -4.09 -30.28 7.65
CA GLU A 313 -4.58 -30.59 9.00
C GLU A 313 -3.60 -30.15 10.11
N ASP A 314 -2.29 -30.15 9.83
CA ASP A 314 -1.24 -29.95 10.84
C ASP A 314 -0.36 -28.71 10.58
N ARG A 315 -0.49 -28.05 9.43
CA ARG A 315 0.32 -26.88 9.06
C ARG A 315 -0.53 -25.66 8.71
N PHE A 316 -0.03 -24.49 9.12
CA PHE A 316 -0.70 -23.21 8.96
C PHE A 316 0.24 -22.18 8.37
N ALA A 317 -0.23 -21.42 7.39
CA ALA A 317 0.43 -20.18 7.00
C ALA A 317 0.10 -19.11 8.03
N VAL A 318 1.13 -18.53 8.62
CA VAL A 318 1.03 -17.42 9.57
C VAL A 318 1.53 -16.16 8.89
N ARG A 319 0.85 -15.02 9.09
CA ARG A 319 1.34 -13.73 8.64
C ARG A 319 2.07 -13.03 9.78
N LEU A 320 3.36 -12.77 9.57
CA LEU A 320 4.18 -11.92 10.42
C LEU A 320 4.45 -10.62 9.67
N ILE A 321 4.26 -9.50 10.36
CA ILE A 321 4.51 -8.17 9.83
C ILE A 321 5.46 -7.44 10.78
N THR A 322 6.53 -6.88 10.21
CA THR A 322 7.41 -5.93 10.88
C THR A 322 7.10 -4.51 10.40
N SER A 323 7.46 -3.52 11.20
CA SER A 323 7.21 -2.11 10.98
C SER A 323 8.51 -1.31 11.08
N TRP A 324 8.41 -0.02 10.74
CA TRP A 324 9.47 0.97 10.98
C TRP A 324 9.95 1.03 12.44
N ALA A 325 9.13 0.55 13.39
CA ALA A 325 9.40 0.58 14.82
C ALA A 325 9.74 -0.81 15.41
N THR A 326 9.83 -1.86 14.58
CA THR A 326 10.15 -3.20 15.09
C THR A 326 11.53 -3.21 15.74
N ASP A 327 11.58 -3.63 17.01
CA ASP A 327 12.82 -3.72 17.79
C ASP A 327 13.58 -4.99 17.39
N GLU A 328 14.83 -4.82 16.98
CA GLU A 328 15.70 -5.93 16.59
C GLU A 328 15.93 -6.93 17.74
N ASN A 329 15.91 -6.47 19.00
CA ASN A 329 15.99 -7.37 20.15
C ASN A 329 14.78 -8.30 20.23
N LYS A 330 13.59 -7.79 19.89
CA LYS A 330 12.36 -8.60 19.85
C LYS A 330 12.34 -9.58 18.69
N VAL A 331 12.94 -9.20 17.56
CA VAL A 331 13.23 -10.13 16.45
C VAL A 331 14.18 -11.25 16.90
N ASN A 332 15.27 -10.91 17.61
CA ASN A 332 16.22 -11.90 18.13
C ASN A 332 15.58 -12.84 19.16
N GLU A 333 14.76 -12.32 20.08
CA GLU A 333 13.99 -13.13 21.03
C GLU A 333 13.04 -14.10 20.31
N PHE A 334 12.36 -13.64 19.26
CA PHE A 334 11.49 -14.47 18.44
C PHE A 334 12.27 -15.60 17.76
N ILE A 335 13.42 -15.28 17.15
CA ILE A 335 14.29 -16.27 16.49
C ILE A 335 14.80 -17.30 17.49
N ASN A 336 15.16 -16.90 18.71
CA ASN A 336 15.58 -17.84 19.74
C ASN A 336 14.43 -18.77 20.18
N SER A 337 13.20 -18.26 20.25
CA SER A 337 12.02 -19.07 20.57
C SER A 337 11.68 -20.13 19.51
N LEU A 338 12.19 -20.00 18.28
CA LEU A 338 12.07 -21.03 17.24
C LEU A 338 12.98 -22.24 17.51
N LYS A 339 14.14 -22.02 18.16
CA LYS A 339 15.16 -23.07 18.40
C LYS A 339 14.84 -23.96 19.60
N GLU A 340 14.04 -23.46 20.53
CA GLU A 340 13.56 -24.17 21.73
C GLU A 340 12.47 -25.19 21.39
#